data_AF-A0A536XHF7-F1
#
_entry.id   AF-A0A536XHF7-F1
#
_cell.length_a   1.000
_cell.length_b   1.000
_cell.length_c   1.000
_cell.angle_alpha   90.00
_cell.angle_beta   90.00
_cell.angle_gamma   90.00
#
_symmetry.space_group_name_H-M   'P 1'
#
loop_
_entity.id
_entity.type
_entity.pdbx_description
1 polymer ?
#
loop_
_entity_poly.entity_id
_entity_poly.type
_entity_poly.pdbx_seq_one_letter_code
_entity_poly.pdbx_strand_id
1 'polypeptide(L)'
;MKSQSTKQARGPSGFRWTARVLIVMAMACSAFVLMSANVALAEPAAITVAPVTDAAAATTPSERSVWADVFTGVAHRADAGSVEAARLALQMHRYGPVVYGISFEATARQLQRWQRELESSDELRVQAG
;
A
#
# COMPACT_ATOMS: atom_id res chain seq x y z
N MET A 1 32.36 -11.14 -64.52
CA MET A 1 31.84 -11.99 -63.43
C MET A 1 31.07 -11.13 -62.44
N LYS A 2 29.87 -11.59 -62.07
CA LYS A 2 28.91 -10.99 -61.14
C LYS A 2 29.41 -11.09 -59.70
N SER A 3 29.25 -10.03 -58.90
CA SER A 3 29.02 -10.14 -57.45
C SER A 3 28.14 -8.98 -56.99
N GLN A 4 26.84 -9.28 -56.87
CA GLN A 4 25.84 -8.45 -56.23
C GLN A 4 26.14 -8.42 -54.72
N SER A 5 26.43 -7.24 -54.17
CA SER A 5 26.51 -7.04 -52.72
C SER A 5 25.18 -6.50 -52.22
N THR A 6 24.46 -7.38 -51.54
CA THR A 6 23.14 -7.19 -50.95
C THR A 6 23.21 -6.19 -49.78
N LYS A 7 22.72 -4.97 -50.00
CA LYS A 7 22.40 -4.03 -48.91
C LYS A 7 21.23 -4.58 -48.10
N GLN A 8 21.55 -5.20 -46.97
CA GLN A 8 20.59 -5.71 -46.00
C GLN A 8 19.97 -4.55 -45.23
N ALA A 9 18.67 -4.31 -45.46
CA ALA A 9 17.89 -3.29 -44.78
C ALA A 9 17.68 -3.65 -43.30
N ARG A 10 18.09 -2.74 -42.41
CA ARG A 10 17.82 -2.78 -40.96
C ARG A 10 16.34 -2.53 -40.74
N GLY A 11 15.58 -3.57 -40.41
CA GLY A 11 14.20 -3.43 -39.95
C GLY A 11 14.13 -2.84 -38.53
N PRO A 12 13.18 -1.93 -38.23
CA PRO A 12 13.06 -1.32 -36.91
C PRO A 12 12.54 -2.32 -35.87
N SER A 13 13.39 -2.64 -34.89
CA SER A 13 13.12 -3.50 -33.74
C SER A 13 12.26 -2.84 -32.65
N GLY A 14 11.22 -2.09 -33.04
CA GLY A 14 10.35 -1.34 -32.11
C GLY A 14 9.01 -2.00 -31.75
N PHE A 15 8.59 -3.05 -32.46
CA PHE A 15 7.19 -3.50 -32.44
C PHE A 15 6.85 -4.64 -31.46
N ARG A 16 7.84 -5.25 -30.79
CA ARG A 16 7.62 -6.43 -29.91
C ARG A 16 7.43 -6.10 -28.43
N TRP A 17 7.70 -4.86 -28.02
CA TRP A 17 7.62 -4.43 -26.61
C TRP A 17 6.21 -3.99 -26.22
N THR A 18 5.50 -3.32 -27.12
CA THR A 18 4.14 -2.80 -26.87
C THR A 18 3.13 -3.91 -26.64
N ALA A 19 3.21 -5.01 -27.39
CA ALA A 19 2.31 -6.15 -27.25
C ALA A 19 2.42 -6.85 -25.88
N ARG A 20 3.63 -6.93 -25.31
CA ARG A 20 3.85 -7.55 -23.99
C ARG A 20 3.28 -6.72 -22.85
N VAL A 21 3.40 -5.40 -22.93
CA VAL A 21 2.82 -4.47 -21.93
C VAL A 21 1.30 -4.54 -21.95
N LEU A 22 0.69 -4.56 -23.15
CA LEU A 22 -0.77 -4.64 -23.29
C LEU A 22 -1.36 -5.94 -22.73
N ILE A 23 -0.67 -7.07 -22.91
CA ILE A 23 -1.13 -8.37 -22.37
C ILE A 23 -1.12 -8.37 -20.84
N VAL A 24 -0.05 -7.88 -20.20
CA VAL A 24 0.04 -7.82 -18.73
C VAL A 24 -1.02 -6.87 -18.15
N MET A 25 -1.25 -5.73 -18.80
CA MET A 25 -2.23 -4.74 -18.33
C MET A 25 -3.67 -5.25 -18.46
N ALA A 26 -3.99 -5.97 -19.54
CA ALA A 26 -5.29 -6.63 -19.71
C ALA A 26 -5.54 -7.74 -18.67
N MET A 27 -4.49 -8.47 -18.28
CA MET A 27 -4.57 -9.51 -17.24
C MET A 27 -4.83 -8.91 -15.84
N ALA A 28 -4.21 -7.78 -15.52
CA ALA A 28 -4.46 -7.08 -14.26
C ALA A 28 -5.88 -6.50 -14.17
N CYS A 29 -6.40 -5.94 -15.27
CA CYS A 29 -7.77 -5.43 -15.33
C CYS A 29 -8.83 -6.54 -15.16
N SER A 30 -8.60 -7.72 -15.74
CA SER A 30 -9.54 -8.85 -15.64
C SER A 30 -9.58 -9.46 -14.23
N ALA A 31 -8.46 -9.52 -13.51
CA ALA A 31 -8.43 -9.94 -12.11
C ALA A 31 -9.22 -8.98 -11.19
N PHE A 32 -9.11 -7.67 -11.43
CA PHE A 32 -9.80 -6.65 -10.62
C PHE A 32 -11.32 -6.69 -10.79
N VAL A 33 -11.82 -6.94 -12.01
CA VAL A 33 -13.27 -7.02 -12.28
C VAL A 33 -13.88 -8.28 -11.66
N LEU A 34 -13.18 -9.42 -11.72
CA LEU A 34 -13.65 -10.67 -11.08
C LEU A 34 -13.69 -10.57 -9.56
N MET A 35 -12.80 -9.79 -8.94
CA MET A 35 -12.76 -9.61 -7.49
C MET A 35 -13.85 -8.64 -6.97
N SER A 36 -14.44 -7.82 -7.85
CA SER A 36 -15.46 -6.82 -7.50
C SER A 36 -16.91 -7.35 -7.57
N ALA A 37 -17.14 -8.45 -8.30
CA ALA A 37 -18.49 -8.98 -8.55
C ALA A 37 -19.08 -9.80 -7.37
N ASN A 38 -18.29 -10.13 -6.34
CA ASN A 38 -18.75 -10.94 -5.21
C ASN A 38 -19.38 -10.14 -4.05
N VAL A 39 -19.53 -8.82 -4.16
CA VAL A 39 -20.07 -7.96 -3.08
C VAL A 39 -21.60 -7.80 -3.12
N ALA A 40 -22.31 -8.41 -4.06
CA ALA A 40 -23.74 -8.12 -4.28
C ALA A 40 -24.74 -9.22 -3.87
N LEU A 41 -24.29 -10.32 -3.23
CA LEU A 41 -25.20 -11.41 -2.80
C LEU A 41 -25.21 -11.70 -1.29
N ALA A 42 -24.65 -10.83 -0.46
CA ALA A 42 -24.78 -10.98 0.99
C ALA A 42 -26.13 -10.42 1.48
N GLU A 43 -27.10 -11.33 1.58
CA GLU A 43 -28.27 -11.30 2.45
C GLU A 43 -27.94 -10.68 3.84
N PRO A 44 -28.87 -10.00 4.54
CA PRO A 44 -28.62 -9.44 5.88
C PRO A 44 -28.61 -10.58 6.92
N ALA A 45 -27.58 -11.43 6.86
CA ALA A 45 -27.28 -12.37 7.91
C ALA A 45 -26.77 -11.57 9.12
N ALA A 46 -27.50 -11.73 10.22
CA ALA A 46 -27.22 -11.25 11.55
C ALA A 46 -25.73 -10.97 11.80
N ILE A 47 -25.45 -9.79 12.36
CA ILE A 47 -24.17 -9.43 12.99
C ILE A 47 -23.92 -10.45 14.10
N THR A 48 -23.36 -11.59 13.72
CA THR A 48 -22.73 -12.52 14.63
C THR A 48 -21.39 -11.86 14.91
N VAL A 49 -21.33 -11.14 16.02
CA VAL A 49 -20.05 -10.76 16.61
C VAL A 49 -19.35 -12.08 16.89
N ALA A 50 -18.52 -12.53 15.95
CA ALA A 50 -17.59 -13.61 16.21
C ALA A 50 -16.85 -13.18 17.47
N PRO A 51 -16.79 -14.03 18.52
CA PRO A 51 -15.95 -13.71 19.65
C PRO A 51 -14.57 -13.45 19.07
N VAL A 52 -14.04 -12.25 19.34
CA VAL A 52 -12.64 -11.93 19.09
C VAL A 52 -11.89 -12.97 19.93
N THR A 53 -11.58 -14.10 19.31
CA THR A 53 -10.69 -15.07 19.89
C THR A 53 -9.45 -14.27 20.23
N ASP A 54 -9.12 -14.27 21.51
CA ASP A 54 -7.93 -13.72 22.13
C ASP A 54 -6.71 -14.41 21.50
N ALA A 55 -6.49 -14.10 20.24
CA ALA A 55 -5.31 -14.47 19.52
C ALA A 55 -4.33 -13.39 19.92
N ALA A 56 -3.64 -13.64 21.03
CA ALA A 56 -2.21 -13.41 21.08
C ALA A 56 -1.57 -14.17 19.90
N ALA A 57 -1.88 -13.74 18.67
CA ALA A 57 -1.31 -14.23 17.44
C ALA A 57 0.12 -13.71 17.47
N ALA A 58 1.00 -14.52 18.02
CA ALA A 58 2.42 -14.26 17.96
C ALA A 58 2.80 -14.11 16.48
N THR A 59 2.97 -12.87 16.04
CA THR A 59 3.39 -12.52 14.69
C THR A 59 4.67 -13.26 14.38
N THR A 60 4.68 -14.00 13.27
CA THR A 60 5.87 -14.76 12.86
C THR A 60 7.05 -13.81 12.61
N PRO A 61 8.31 -14.26 12.75
CA PRO A 61 9.47 -13.41 12.48
C PRO A 61 9.47 -12.79 11.08
N SER A 62 8.97 -13.52 10.07
CA SER A 62 8.83 -13.03 8.69
C SER A 62 7.77 -11.94 8.55
N GLU A 63 6.68 -12.05 9.28
CA GLU A 63 5.61 -11.05 9.24
C GLU A 63 6.02 -9.79 10.02
N ARG A 64 6.77 -9.97 11.12
CA ARG A 64 7.35 -8.87 11.89
C ARG A 64 8.25 -7.97 11.06
N SER A 65 9.11 -8.54 10.20
CA SER A 65 9.97 -7.74 9.33
C SER A 65 9.16 -6.95 8.30
N VAL A 66 8.11 -7.55 7.74
CA VAL A 66 7.20 -6.85 6.81
C VAL A 66 6.54 -5.65 7.49
N TRP A 67 6.05 -5.81 8.72
CA TRP A 67 5.44 -4.70 9.45
C TRP A 67 6.44 -3.58 9.78
N ALA A 68 7.69 -3.91 10.06
CA ALA A 68 8.75 -2.92 10.25
C ALA A 68 9.04 -2.12 8.95
N ASP A 69 9.07 -2.78 7.80
CA ASP A 69 9.24 -2.13 6.50
C ASP A 69 8.05 -1.21 6.17
N VAL A 70 6.83 -1.69 6.43
CA VAL A 70 5.60 -0.90 6.28
C VAL A 70 5.67 0.35 7.15
N PHE A 71 6.03 0.20 8.43
CA PHE A 71 6.16 1.34 9.34
C PHE A 71 7.20 2.34 8.84
N THR A 72 8.33 1.87 8.31
CA THR A 72 9.37 2.74 7.74
C THR A 72 8.81 3.58 6.57
N GLY A 73 8.06 2.96 5.66
CA GLY A 73 7.42 3.67 4.55
C GLY A 73 6.32 4.64 4.99
N VAL A 74 5.56 4.28 6.03
CA VAL A 74 4.53 5.15 6.62
C VAL A 74 5.18 6.35 7.33
N ALA A 75 6.18 6.12 8.17
CA ALA A 75 6.93 7.14 8.88
C ALA A 75 7.61 8.13 7.93
N HIS A 76 8.19 7.64 6.82
CA HIS A 76 8.75 8.52 5.79
C HIS A 76 7.69 9.44 5.17
N ARG A 77 6.50 8.92 4.87
CA ARG A 77 5.39 9.75 4.34
C ARG A 77 4.84 10.73 5.37
N ALA A 78 4.77 10.31 6.63
CA ALA A 78 4.40 11.18 7.74
C ALA A 78 5.42 12.32 7.89
N ASP A 79 6.72 12.01 7.85
CA ASP A 79 7.79 13.02 7.92
C ASP A 79 7.78 14.00 6.74
N ALA A 80 7.19 13.61 5.60
CA ALA A 80 6.96 14.45 4.44
C ALA A 80 5.67 15.31 4.52
N GLY A 81 4.89 15.21 5.60
CA GLY A 81 3.69 16.02 5.84
C GLY A 81 2.37 15.38 5.42
N SER A 82 2.33 14.08 5.10
CA SER A 82 1.06 13.41 4.82
C SER A 82 0.29 13.16 6.11
N VAL A 83 -0.84 13.85 6.27
CA VAL A 83 -1.71 13.77 7.44
C VAL A 83 -2.22 12.34 7.70
N GLU A 84 -2.61 11.61 6.66
CA GLU A 84 -3.07 10.23 6.79
C GLU A 84 -1.94 9.31 7.26
N ALA A 85 -0.73 9.50 6.71
CA ALA A 85 0.43 8.72 7.11
C ALA A 85 0.85 9.06 8.55
N ALA A 86 0.79 10.33 8.96
CA ALA A 86 1.03 10.76 10.33
C ALA A 86 0.06 10.11 11.32
N ARG A 87 -1.24 10.07 10.98
CA ARG A 87 -2.26 9.36 11.78
C ARG A 87 -1.93 7.88 11.93
N LEU A 88 -1.60 7.21 10.82
CA LEU A 88 -1.29 5.79 10.83
C LEU A 88 0.01 5.49 11.59
N ALA A 89 1.06 6.30 11.41
CA ALA A 89 2.33 6.16 12.12
C ALA A 89 2.13 6.25 13.64
N LEU A 90 1.33 7.21 14.11
CA LEU A 90 0.99 7.36 15.53
C LEU A 90 0.18 6.17 16.06
N GLN A 91 -0.76 5.64 15.28
CA GLN A 91 -1.51 4.44 15.66
C GLN A 91 -0.61 3.21 15.74
N MET A 92 0.24 3.00 14.73
CA MET A 92 1.20 1.90 14.72
C MET A 92 2.17 2.01 15.90
N HIS A 93 2.72 3.20 16.18
CA HIS A 93 3.60 3.41 17.33
C HIS A 93 2.91 3.08 18.67
N ARG A 94 1.67 3.52 18.86
CA ARG A 94 0.92 3.33 20.12
C ARG A 94 0.42 1.90 20.32
N TYR A 95 -0.13 1.29 19.28
CA TYR A 95 -0.79 -0.02 19.35
C TYR A 95 0.06 -1.15 18.76
N GLY A 96 1.30 -0.83 18.39
CA GLY A 96 2.31 -1.73 17.86
C GLY A 96 2.32 -3.12 18.51
N PRO A 97 2.58 -3.17 19.83
CA PRO A 97 2.67 -4.43 20.56
C PRO A 97 1.38 -5.25 20.55
N VAL A 98 0.23 -4.60 20.52
CA VAL A 98 -1.09 -5.24 20.60
C VAL A 98 -1.54 -5.75 19.24
N VAL A 99 -1.33 -4.97 18.18
CA VAL A 99 -1.85 -5.25 16.83
C VAL A 99 -0.86 -6.05 15.98
N TYR A 100 0.44 -5.74 16.10
CA TYR A 100 1.48 -6.28 15.22
C TYR A 100 2.53 -7.12 15.97
N GLY A 101 2.36 -7.26 17.29
CA GLY A 101 3.33 -7.96 18.15
C GLY A 101 4.70 -7.29 18.22
N ILE A 102 4.83 -6.02 17.81
CA ILE A 102 6.09 -5.25 17.87
C ILE A 102 5.92 -3.78 18.23
N SER A 103 6.87 -3.27 18.99
CA SER A 103 7.03 -1.83 19.18
C SER A 103 7.71 -1.22 17.96
N PHE A 104 7.17 -0.10 17.48
CA PHE A 104 7.79 0.69 16.43
C PHE A 104 8.51 1.90 17.05
N GLU A 105 9.76 2.10 16.68
CA GLU A 105 10.58 3.19 17.20
C GLU A 105 10.31 4.49 16.43
N ALA A 106 10.05 5.57 17.17
CA ALA A 106 9.93 6.92 16.63
C ALA A 106 10.50 7.91 17.65
N THR A 107 11.24 8.91 17.17
CA THR A 107 11.78 9.93 18.07
C THR A 107 10.66 10.83 18.61
N ALA A 108 10.82 11.38 19.82
CA ALA A 108 9.86 12.33 20.38
C ALA A 108 9.60 13.53 19.44
N ARG A 109 10.62 13.95 18.69
CA ARG A 109 10.51 15.03 17.69
C ARG A 109 9.62 14.64 16.51
N GLN A 110 9.73 13.40 16.02
CA GLN A 110 8.86 12.88 14.95
C GLN A 110 7.41 12.79 15.44
N LEU A 111 7.19 12.22 16.63
CA LEU A 111 5.86 12.12 17.23
C LEU A 111 5.19 13.49 17.38
N GLN A 112 5.90 14.49 17.90
CA GLN A 112 5.40 15.85 18.04
C GLN A 112 5.12 16.53 16.67
N ARG A 113 5.88 16.18 15.63
CA ARG A 113 5.62 16.71 14.27
C ARG A 113 4.31 16.12 13.72
N TRP A 114 4.17 14.81 13.76
CA TRP A 114 2.98 14.11 13.26
C TRP A 114 1.70 14.52 14.00
N GLN A 115 1.79 14.77 15.31
CA GLN A 115 0.66 15.30 16.10
C GLN A 115 0.23 16.69 15.63
N ARG A 116 1.17 17.61 15.39
CA ARG A 116 0.87 18.95 14.89
C ARG A 116 0.28 18.95 13.49
N GLU A 117 0.72 18.04 12.62
CA GLU A 117 0.13 17.89 11.28
C GLU A 117 -1.36 17.54 11.36
N LEU A 118 -1.75 16.68 12.30
CA LEU A 118 -3.16 16.35 12.54
C LEU A 118 -3.96 17.54 13.07
N GLU A 119 -3.43 18.24 14.07
CA GLU A 119 -4.06 19.43 14.65
C GLU A 119 -4.31 20.50 13.58
N SER A 120 -3.29 20.81 12.77
CA SER A 120 -3.41 21.78 11.68
C SER A 120 -4.41 21.35 10.61
N SER A 121 -4.45 20.06 10.28
CA SER A 121 -5.43 19.53 9.32
C SER A 121 -6.86 19.62 9.84
N ASP A 122 -7.09 19.42 11.13
CA ASP A 122 -8.42 19.48 11.72
C ASP A 122 -8.92 20.94 11.77
N GLU A 123 -8.06 21.90 12.12
CA GLU A 123 -8.37 23.34 12.07
C GLU A 123 -8.79 23.81 10.68
N LEU A 124 -8.08 23.36 9.63
CA LEU A 124 -8.42 23.67 8.24
C LEU A 124 -9.78 23.08 7.84
N ARG A 125 -10.14 21.89 8.34
CA ARG A 125 -11.44 21.28 8.06
C ARG A 125 -12.58 22.02 8.75
N VAL A 126 -12.37 22.52 9.96
CA VAL A 126 -13.37 23.30 10.70
C VAL A 126 -13.65 24.65 10.01
N GLN A 127 -12.65 25.27 9.40
CA GLN A 127 -12.83 26.55 8.69
C GLN A 127 -13.48 26.41 7.31
N ALA A 128 -13.46 25.20 6.73
CA ALA A 128 -14.03 24.93 5.40
C ALA A 128 -15.50 24.47 5.42
N GLY A 129 -16.08 24.29 6.61
CA GLY A 129 -17.48 23.89 6.82
C GLY A 129 -18.33 25.05 7.34
#